data_AF-A0A852G8S2-F1
#
_entry.id   AF-A0A852G8S2-F1
#
_cell.length_a   1.000
_cell.length_b   1.000
_cell.length_c   1.000
_cell.angle_alpha   90.00
_cell.angle_beta   90.00
_cell.angle_gamma   90.00
#
_symmetry.space_group_name_H-M   'P 1'
#
loop_
_entity.id
_entity.type
_entity.pdbx_description
1 polymer ?
#
loop_
_entity_poly.entity_id
_entity_poly.type
_entity_poly.pdbx_seq_one_letter_code
_entity_poly.pdbx_strand_id
1 'polypeptide(L)'
;MLIKEYRICMPLTTEEYRVGQLYTISKHSHQESEKGEGVEVVKNEPHEDPVHGPGQFTEKRVHLSSKLPSWARAVTPRIFYVTEKAWNYYPYTITADARSPQCSFLPKFSIYIETKYEDNCGDSENIFRSDKILGDHEVSFLDIAFDEIPERYYRSLEDPRFFSSAKTGRGPLREGWRQHTKPIMCSYKLVSVKFEVWGLQTRVEQFVHKVIRDILLIGHRQAFAWVDEWCGMTMEEVRRYERETQEATNELIGLVAPTISVSEVGQPTTTHSAPASAPSTPLSDEAPDFLAPPKTRPRKKSAPETLTLPALRERAGAE
;
A
#
# COMPACT_ATOMS: atom_id res chain seq x y z
N MET A 1 3.78 0.48 14.24
CA MET A 1 4.08 1.41 13.13
C MET A 1 5.52 1.19 12.75
N LEU A 2 5.73 0.73 11.53
CA LEU A 2 7.03 0.55 10.92
C LEU A 2 7.26 1.71 9.95
N ILE A 3 8.44 2.31 10.00
CA ILE A 3 8.82 3.43 9.14
C ILE A 3 10.06 3.02 8.33
N LYS A 4 10.03 3.28 7.02
CA LYS A 4 11.18 3.11 6.12
C LYS A 4 11.26 4.27 5.14
N GLU A 5 12.48 4.68 4.81
CA GLU A 5 12.75 5.63 3.73
C GLU A 5 13.28 4.86 2.51
N TYR A 6 12.63 5.04 1.37
CA TYR A 6 13.09 4.52 0.10
C TYR A 6 13.67 5.65 -0.74
N ARG A 7 14.91 5.49 -1.21
CA ARG A 7 15.59 6.41 -2.11
C ARG A 7 15.72 5.76 -3.47
N ILE A 8 15.09 6.35 -4.49
CA ILE A 8 15.08 5.81 -5.85
C ILE A 8 15.69 6.84 -6.79
N CYS A 9 16.92 6.58 -7.22
CA CYS A 9 17.55 7.39 -8.24
C CYS A 9 16.96 7.08 -9.61
N MET A 10 16.89 8.07 -10.49
CA MET A 10 16.50 7.91 -11.89
C MET A 10 17.45 8.67 -12.80
N PRO A 11 17.77 8.14 -13.99
CA PRO A 11 18.59 8.82 -15.02
C PRO A 11 17.80 9.94 -15.73
N LEU A 12 17.15 10.81 -14.96
CA LEU A 12 16.22 11.85 -15.37
C LEU A 12 16.48 13.12 -14.56
N THR A 13 16.03 14.26 -15.05
CA THR A 13 15.83 15.46 -14.22
C THR A 13 14.52 15.35 -13.42
N THR A 14 14.39 16.12 -12.35
CA THR A 14 13.12 16.26 -11.62
C THR A 14 11.98 16.69 -12.55
N GLU A 15 12.21 17.66 -13.43
CA GLU A 15 11.17 18.13 -14.36
C GLU A 15 10.72 17.05 -15.36
N GLU A 16 11.65 16.25 -15.90
CA GLU A 16 11.28 15.09 -16.73
C GLU A 16 10.47 14.06 -15.93
N TYR A 17 10.89 13.77 -14.69
CA TYR A 17 10.20 12.82 -13.82
C TYR A 17 8.78 13.30 -13.46
N ARG A 18 8.55 14.61 -13.38
CA ARG A 18 7.21 15.19 -13.16
C ARG A 18 6.20 14.73 -14.20
N VAL A 19 6.60 14.70 -15.47
CA VAL A 19 5.78 14.19 -16.58
C VAL A 19 5.77 12.66 -16.57
N GLY A 20 6.95 12.04 -16.52
CA GLY A 20 7.10 10.60 -16.63
C GLY A 20 6.34 9.82 -15.57
N GLN A 21 6.26 10.31 -14.32
CA GLN A 21 5.50 9.65 -13.27
C GLN A 21 4.00 9.59 -13.57
N LEU A 22 3.41 10.66 -14.11
CA LEU A 22 1.97 10.73 -14.40
C LEU A 22 1.60 9.78 -15.53
N TYR A 23 2.41 9.77 -16.58
CA TYR A 23 2.28 8.84 -17.69
C TYR A 23 2.37 7.39 -17.19
N THR A 24 3.43 7.08 -16.44
CA THR A 24 3.74 5.72 -15.98
C THR A 24 2.68 5.21 -15.03
N ILE A 25 2.23 6.02 -14.06
CA ILE A 25 1.16 5.64 -13.14
C ILE A 25 -0.12 5.32 -13.92
N SER A 26 -0.49 6.14 -14.90
CA SER A 26 -1.70 5.94 -15.69
C SER A 26 -1.61 4.65 -16.52
N LYS A 27 -0.52 4.47 -17.27
CA LYS A 27 -0.30 3.29 -18.12
C LYS A 27 -0.19 2.00 -17.30
N HIS A 28 0.59 2.00 -16.22
CA HIS A 28 0.73 0.85 -15.34
C HIS A 28 -0.60 0.47 -14.71
N SER A 29 -1.33 1.46 -14.17
CA SER A 29 -2.66 1.27 -13.60
C SER A 29 -3.61 0.59 -14.58
N HIS A 30 -3.62 1.03 -15.83
CA HIS A 30 -4.44 0.43 -16.87
C HIS A 30 -4.03 -1.01 -17.19
N GLN A 31 -2.73 -1.27 -17.38
CA GLN A 31 -2.21 -2.60 -17.71
C GLN A 31 -2.41 -3.64 -16.59
N GLU A 32 -2.42 -3.19 -15.33
CA GLU A 32 -2.56 -4.06 -14.16
C GLU A 32 -4.01 -4.18 -13.66
N SER A 33 -4.96 -3.49 -14.29
CA SER A 33 -6.37 -3.56 -13.95
C SER A 33 -7.12 -4.52 -14.85
N GLU A 34 -8.14 -5.16 -14.29
CA GLU A 34 -9.07 -6.05 -14.99
C GLU A 34 -10.45 -5.93 -14.32
N LYS A 35 -11.44 -6.71 -14.78
CA LYS A 35 -12.79 -6.62 -14.24
C LYS A 35 -12.81 -6.92 -12.73
N GLY A 36 -13.14 -5.92 -11.93
CA GLY A 36 -13.24 -6.03 -10.46
C GLY A 36 -11.91 -6.02 -9.69
N GLU A 37 -10.76 -5.86 -10.35
CA GLU A 37 -9.42 -5.83 -9.73
C GLU A 37 -8.59 -4.68 -10.33
N GLY A 38 -7.78 -4.02 -9.53
CA GLY A 38 -6.95 -2.88 -9.98
C GLY A 38 -7.33 -1.55 -9.33
N VAL A 39 -7.09 -0.45 -10.03
CA VAL A 39 -7.16 0.91 -9.47
C VAL A 39 -8.32 1.68 -10.09
N GLU A 40 -9.34 1.93 -9.29
CA GLU A 40 -10.48 2.80 -9.63
C GLU A 40 -10.15 4.24 -9.20
N VAL A 41 -10.15 5.19 -10.15
CA VAL A 41 -9.99 6.61 -9.84
C VAL A 41 -11.35 7.22 -9.51
N VAL A 42 -11.52 7.66 -8.26
CA VAL A 42 -12.78 8.24 -7.74
C VAL A 42 -12.80 9.74 -7.93
N LYS A 43 -11.66 10.42 -7.67
CA LYS A 43 -11.50 11.86 -7.86
C LYS A 43 -10.12 12.19 -8.41
N ASN A 44 -10.06 13.19 -9.27
CA ASN A 44 -8.83 13.79 -9.76
C ASN A 44 -9.11 15.27 -10.07
N GLU A 45 -8.76 16.17 -9.15
CA GLU A 45 -9.11 17.58 -9.24
C GLU A 45 -8.00 18.51 -8.74
N PRO A 46 -7.91 19.75 -9.26
CA PRO A 46 -7.00 20.76 -8.72
C PRO A 46 -7.26 21.01 -7.23
N HIS A 47 -6.21 21.30 -6.48
CA HIS A 47 -6.28 21.57 -5.04
C HIS A 47 -5.34 22.72 -4.68
N GLU A 48 -5.79 23.65 -3.84
CA GLU A 48 -4.96 24.74 -3.31
C GLU A 48 -4.63 24.47 -1.84
N ASP A 49 -3.36 24.49 -1.47
CA ASP A 49 -2.91 24.36 -0.09
C ASP A 49 -2.31 25.67 0.44
N PRO A 50 -2.66 26.13 1.66
CA PRO A 50 -2.14 27.38 2.21
C PRO A 50 -0.62 27.44 2.37
N VAL A 51 0.06 26.29 2.47
CA VAL A 51 1.50 26.19 2.71
C VAL A 51 2.24 25.76 1.45
N HIS A 52 1.68 24.81 0.70
CA HIS A 52 2.32 24.20 -0.47
C HIS A 52 1.84 24.79 -1.80
N GLY A 53 0.81 25.64 -1.79
CA GLY A 53 0.28 26.31 -2.97
C GLY A 53 -0.54 25.38 -3.87
N PRO A 54 -0.56 25.62 -5.19
CA PRO A 54 -1.38 24.84 -6.12
C PRO A 54 -0.84 23.42 -6.29
N GLY A 55 -1.75 22.47 -6.35
CA GLY A 55 -1.46 21.05 -6.53
C GLY A 55 -2.63 20.29 -7.13
N GLN A 56 -2.54 18.97 -7.08
CA GLN A 56 -3.57 18.05 -7.55
C GLN A 56 -3.98 17.11 -6.42
N PHE A 57 -5.28 17.01 -6.15
CA PHE A 57 -5.85 16.00 -5.27
C PHE A 57 -6.32 14.80 -6.10
N THR A 58 -6.02 13.60 -5.62
CA THR A 58 -6.58 12.36 -6.17
C THR A 58 -7.10 11.46 -5.06
N GLU A 59 -8.21 10.80 -5.34
CA GLU A 59 -8.77 9.73 -4.52
C GLU A 59 -8.95 8.49 -5.40
N LYS A 60 -8.41 7.36 -4.97
CA LYS A 60 -8.45 6.09 -5.68
C LYS A 60 -8.87 4.96 -4.76
N ARG A 61 -9.48 3.93 -5.31
CA ARG A 61 -9.77 2.66 -4.63
C ARG A 61 -8.96 1.56 -5.30
N VAL A 62 -8.14 0.89 -4.51
CA VAL A 62 -7.30 -0.22 -4.98
C VAL A 62 -7.97 -1.53 -4.58
N HIS A 63 -8.46 -2.26 -5.57
CA HIS A 63 -9.09 -3.58 -5.46
C HIS A 63 -8.00 -4.64 -5.69
N LEU A 64 -7.73 -5.48 -4.68
CA LEU A 64 -6.55 -6.37 -4.64
C LEU A 64 -6.87 -7.80 -4.19
N SER A 65 -8.14 -8.21 -4.25
CA SER A 65 -8.61 -9.44 -3.58
C SER A 65 -7.92 -10.69 -4.15
N SER A 66 -7.73 -10.75 -5.47
CA SER A 66 -7.03 -11.83 -6.17
C SER A 66 -5.50 -11.77 -6.03
N LYS A 67 -4.94 -10.56 -5.79
CA LYS A 67 -3.49 -10.31 -5.71
C LYS A 67 -2.90 -10.57 -4.32
N LEU A 68 -3.72 -10.90 -3.32
CA LEU A 68 -3.26 -11.23 -1.97
C LEU A 68 -2.64 -12.63 -1.86
N PRO A 69 -1.53 -12.80 -1.10
CA PRO A 69 -1.01 -14.11 -0.74
C PRO A 69 -2.05 -14.97 0.00
N SER A 70 -1.93 -16.29 -0.09
CA SER A 70 -2.92 -17.23 0.48
C SER A 70 -3.19 -17.02 1.97
N TRP A 71 -2.16 -16.68 2.78
CA TRP A 71 -2.35 -16.41 4.20
C TRP A 71 -3.13 -15.12 4.47
N ALA A 72 -3.00 -14.11 3.61
CA ALA A 72 -3.71 -12.84 3.72
C ALA A 72 -5.17 -13.02 3.29
N ARG A 73 -5.39 -13.74 2.17
CA ARG A 73 -6.75 -14.10 1.70
C ARG A 73 -7.58 -14.84 2.75
N ALA A 74 -6.95 -15.63 3.62
CA ALA A 74 -7.64 -16.36 4.69
C ALA A 74 -8.22 -15.45 5.77
N VAL A 75 -7.75 -14.20 5.90
CA VAL A 75 -8.15 -13.25 6.94
C VAL A 75 -8.77 -11.96 6.38
N THR A 76 -8.82 -11.80 5.06
CA THR A 76 -9.46 -10.66 4.39
C THR A 76 -10.83 -11.05 3.82
N PRO A 77 -11.83 -10.16 3.84
CA PRO A 77 -13.08 -10.35 3.13
C PRO A 77 -12.87 -10.63 1.64
N ARG A 78 -13.86 -11.26 1.01
CA ARG A 78 -13.83 -11.57 -0.43
C ARG A 78 -13.81 -10.32 -1.32
N ILE A 79 -14.40 -9.23 -0.86
CA ILE A 79 -14.44 -7.95 -1.54
C ILE A 79 -13.99 -6.89 -0.54
N PHE A 80 -12.87 -6.25 -0.82
CA PHE A 80 -12.41 -5.08 -0.08
C PHE A 80 -11.60 -4.17 -1.00
N TYR A 81 -11.43 -2.92 -0.57
CA TYR A 81 -10.55 -1.97 -1.22
C TYR A 81 -9.71 -1.21 -0.20
N VAL A 82 -8.61 -0.66 -0.68
CA VAL A 82 -7.82 0.34 0.03
C VAL A 82 -8.02 1.68 -0.66
N THR A 83 -8.50 2.67 0.08
CA THR A 83 -8.61 4.05 -0.37
C THR A 83 -7.25 4.72 -0.27
N GLU A 84 -6.73 5.15 -1.41
CA GLU A 84 -5.58 6.02 -1.54
C GLU A 84 -6.07 7.46 -1.75
N LYS A 85 -5.64 8.38 -0.89
CA LYS A 85 -5.81 9.82 -1.11
C LYS A 85 -4.43 10.45 -1.22
N ALA A 86 -4.19 11.21 -2.28
CA ALA A 86 -2.90 11.85 -2.53
C ALA A 86 -3.06 13.33 -2.89
N TRP A 87 -2.18 14.14 -2.32
CA TRP A 87 -2.03 15.57 -2.59
C TRP A 87 -0.65 15.79 -3.19
N ASN A 88 -0.63 16.14 -4.48
CA ASN A 88 0.58 16.33 -5.24
C ASN A 88 0.85 17.83 -5.44
N TYR A 89 1.82 18.36 -4.71
CA TYR A 89 2.35 19.72 -4.78
C TYR A 89 3.77 19.68 -5.34
N TYR A 90 3.99 18.93 -6.43
CA TYR A 90 5.32 18.62 -6.98
C TYR A 90 6.28 19.82 -6.90
N PRO A 91 7.48 19.68 -6.28
CA PRO A 91 8.19 18.43 -5.97
C PRO A 91 7.90 17.82 -4.58
N TYR A 92 6.76 18.13 -3.97
CA TYR A 92 6.31 17.52 -2.72
C TYR A 92 5.00 16.75 -2.90
N THR A 93 4.85 15.59 -2.27
CA THR A 93 3.61 14.81 -2.34
C THR A 93 3.32 14.10 -1.02
N ILE A 94 2.07 14.16 -0.60
CA ILE A 94 1.56 13.41 0.56
C ILE A 94 0.52 12.41 0.05
N THR A 95 0.70 11.14 0.38
CA THR A 95 -0.26 10.07 0.10
C THR A 95 -0.73 9.47 1.41
N ALA A 96 -1.86 9.98 1.92
CA ALA A 96 -2.70 9.42 2.97
C ALA A 96 -3.60 10.49 3.60
N ASP A 97 -4.82 10.09 3.96
CA ASP A 97 -5.62 10.83 4.92
C ASP A 97 -5.55 10.15 6.29
N ALA A 98 -4.78 10.75 7.21
CA ALA A 98 -4.61 10.26 8.57
C ALA A 98 -5.91 10.25 9.40
N ARG A 99 -6.97 10.91 8.91
CA ARG A 99 -8.26 11.06 9.60
C ARG A 99 -9.36 10.13 9.07
N SER A 100 -9.11 9.39 7.99
CA SER A 100 -10.11 8.49 7.40
C SER A 100 -9.64 7.03 7.38
N PRO A 101 -10.53 6.06 7.67
CA PRO A 101 -10.21 4.65 7.46
C PRO A 101 -9.79 4.40 6.01
N GLN A 102 -8.58 3.88 5.81
CA GLN A 102 -8.07 3.62 4.46
C GLN A 102 -8.52 2.25 3.94
N CYS A 103 -8.62 1.25 4.80
CA CYS A 103 -9.09 -0.07 4.40
C CYS A 103 -10.56 -0.24 4.75
N SER A 104 -11.37 -0.67 3.78
CA SER A 104 -12.83 -0.77 3.90
C SER A 104 -13.32 -1.68 5.03
N PHE A 105 -12.49 -2.60 5.53
CA PHE A 105 -12.82 -3.51 6.63
C PHE A 105 -11.84 -3.47 7.82
N LEU A 106 -10.74 -2.71 7.71
CA LEU A 106 -9.71 -2.60 8.75
C LEU A 106 -9.48 -1.13 9.12
N PRO A 107 -10.26 -0.57 10.06
CA PRO A 107 -10.17 0.86 10.38
C PRO A 107 -8.86 1.27 11.06
N LYS A 108 -8.11 0.32 11.64
CA LYS A 108 -6.81 0.56 12.29
C LYS A 108 -5.61 0.25 11.39
N PHE A 109 -5.83 0.07 10.10
CA PHE A 109 -4.78 -0.05 9.10
C PHE A 109 -4.56 1.31 8.43
N SER A 110 -3.30 1.74 8.38
CA SER A 110 -2.92 2.90 7.58
C SER A 110 -1.53 2.76 6.95
N ILE A 111 -1.41 3.30 5.74
CA ILE A 111 -0.17 3.58 5.04
C ILE A 111 -0.12 5.09 4.89
N TYR A 112 0.99 5.72 5.28
CA TYR A 112 1.26 7.14 5.06
C TYR A 112 2.56 7.27 4.29
N ILE A 113 2.56 8.03 3.20
CA ILE A 113 3.75 8.26 2.38
C ILE A 113 3.96 9.76 2.20
N GLU A 114 5.14 10.22 2.57
CA GLU A 114 5.64 11.56 2.23
C GLU A 114 6.72 11.40 1.15
N THR A 115 6.63 12.16 0.07
CA THR A 115 7.60 12.11 -1.04
C THR A 115 8.18 13.49 -1.33
N LYS A 116 9.50 13.52 -1.53
CA LYS A 116 10.25 14.67 -2.06
C LYS A 116 11.11 14.25 -3.24
N TYR A 117 11.36 15.18 -4.15
CA TYR A 117 12.18 14.94 -5.35
C TYR A 117 13.29 15.99 -5.43
N GLU A 118 14.53 15.57 -5.68
CA GLU A 118 15.68 16.46 -5.84
C GLU A 118 16.62 15.98 -6.97
N ASP A 119 17.28 16.91 -7.65
CA ASP A 119 18.27 16.63 -8.71
C ASP A 119 19.63 16.23 -8.12
N ASN A 120 19.66 15.10 -7.40
CA ASN A 120 20.86 14.51 -6.82
C ASN A 120 20.84 12.98 -6.90
N CYS A 121 21.87 12.33 -6.35
CA CYS A 121 22.02 10.88 -6.39
C CYS A 121 21.58 10.17 -5.10
N GLY A 122 20.64 10.77 -4.34
CA GLY A 122 20.14 10.17 -3.10
C GLY A 122 20.98 10.51 -1.86
N ASP A 123 21.79 11.56 -1.91
CA ASP A 123 22.76 11.96 -0.89
C ASP A 123 22.22 12.99 0.12
N SER A 124 20.99 13.49 -0.04
CA SER A 124 20.38 14.38 0.96
C SER A 124 20.11 13.65 2.28
N GLU A 125 20.75 14.14 3.34
CA GLU A 125 20.50 13.68 4.70
C GLU A 125 19.30 14.41 5.30
N ASN A 126 18.47 13.69 6.05
CA ASN A 126 17.36 14.26 6.81
C ASN A 126 16.36 15.06 5.96
N ILE A 127 16.10 14.68 4.71
CA ILE A 127 15.25 15.44 3.78
C ILE A 127 13.81 15.69 4.31
N PHE A 128 13.33 14.85 5.23
CA PHE A 128 11.98 14.92 5.82
C PHE A 128 11.92 15.65 7.18
N ARG A 129 12.91 16.48 7.55
CA ARG A 129 13.01 17.18 8.86
C ARG A 129 11.64 17.58 9.43
N SER A 130 11.14 16.73 10.31
CA SER A 130 9.87 16.84 10.98
C SER A 130 10.09 16.28 12.36
N ASP A 131 9.84 17.10 13.38
CA ASP A 131 9.91 16.70 14.80
C ASP A 131 8.97 15.50 15.12
N LYS A 132 8.14 15.09 14.15
CA LYS A 132 7.21 13.95 14.25
C LYS A 132 7.85 12.60 13.91
N ILE A 133 9.04 12.57 13.30
CA ILE A 133 9.78 11.33 13.05
C ILE A 133 10.65 11.06 14.28
N LEU A 134 10.02 10.49 15.31
CA LEU A 134 10.71 10.08 16.53
C LEU A 134 11.53 8.81 16.27
N GLY A 135 12.80 8.97 15.87
CA GLY A 135 13.80 7.90 15.86
C GLY A 135 14.47 7.64 14.51
N ASP A 136 15.55 6.84 14.53
CA ASP A 136 16.22 6.34 13.34
C ASP A 136 15.29 5.38 12.58
N HIS A 137 15.04 5.65 11.30
CA HIS A 137 14.35 4.74 10.39
C HIS A 137 15.34 4.09 9.42
N GLU A 138 14.96 2.92 8.89
CA GLU A 138 15.75 2.23 7.89
C GLU A 138 15.70 2.99 6.56
N VAL A 139 16.87 3.38 6.05
CA VAL A 139 17.03 3.98 4.71
C VAL A 139 17.44 2.89 3.72
N SER A 140 16.62 2.67 2.69
CA SER A 140 16.83 1.70 1.61
C SER A 140 17.04 2.41 0.28
N PHE A 141 18.19 2.18 -0.34
CA PHE A 141 18.48 2.66 -1.69
C PHE A 141 18.02 1.60 -2.70
N LEU A 142 16.96 1.90 -3.45
CA LEU A 142 16.43 0.97 -4.44
C LEU A 142 17.13 1.18 -5.78
N ASP A 143 17.79 0.14 -6.29
CA ASP A 143 18.48 0.19 -7.57
C ASP A 143 17.57 -0.33 -8.70
N ILE A 144 17.03 0.58 -9.51
CA ILE A 144 16.09 0.22 -10.58
C ILE A 144 16.68 -0.77 -11.59
N ALA A 145 18.00 -0.87 -11.74
CA ALA A 145 18.63 -1.79 -12.68
C ALA A 145 18.91 -3.17 -12.07
N PHE A 146 19.39 -3.21 -10.83
CA PHE A 146 20.00 -4.41 -10.24
C PHE A 146 19.24 -5.02 -9.06
N ASP A 147 18.31 -4.30 -8.44
CA ASP A 147 17.46 -4.89 -7.41
C ASP A 147 16.47 -5.89 -8.02
N GLU A 148 16.27 -7.01 -7.33
CA GLU A 148 15.29 -8.02 -7.73
C GLU A 148 13.86 -7.50 -7.62
N ILE A 149 13.06 -7.84 -8.62
CA ILE A 149 11.60 -7.72 -8.66
C ILE A 149 10.96 -9.11 -8.73
N PRO A 150 9.69 -9.28 -8.33
CA PRO A 150 9.02 -10.56 -8.47
C PRO A 150 8.97 -10.99 -9.94
N GLU A 151 9.38 -12.23 -10.23
CA GLU A 151 9.53 -12.78 -11.60
C GLU A 151 8.30 -12.57 -12.49
N ARG A 152 7.09 -12.66 -11.92
CA ARG A 152 5.82 -12.45 -12.64
C ARG A 152 5.68 -11.06 -13.28
N TYR A 153 6.44 -10.08 -12.79
CA TYR A 153 6.46 -8.71 -13.32
C TYR A 153 7.68 -8.43 -14.19
N TYR A 154 8.61 -9.38 -14.32
CA TYR A 154 9.78 -9.18 -15.17
C TYR A 154 9.39 -9.22 -16.65
N ARG A 155 9.79 -8.18 -17.37
CA ARG A 155 9.67 -8.08 -18.83
C ARG A 155 11.01 -7.62 -19.39
N SER A 156 11.55 -8.35 -20.36
CA SER A 156 12.88 -8.07 -20.92
C SER A 156 12.99 -6.68 -21.56
N LEU A 157 11.91 -6.20 -22.18
CA LEU A 157 11.83 -4.85 -22.76
C LEU A 157 11.79 -3.74 -21.71
N GLU A 158 11.41 -4.06 -20.47
CA GLU A 158 11.32 -3.12 -19.35
C GLU A 158 12.54 -3.23 -18.42
N ASP A 159 13.60 -3.93 -18.84
CA ASP A 159 14.81 -4.10 -18.05
C ASP A 159 15.83 -2.98 -18.31
N PRO A 160 16.11 -2.09 -17.34
CA PRO A 160 17.06 -0.99 -17.53
C PRO A 160 18.49 -1.44 -17.85
N ARG A 161 18.85 -2.69 -17.56
CA ARG A 161 20.16 -3.26 -17.91
C ARG A 161 20.34 -3.49 -19.41
N PHE A 162 19.24 -3.57 -20.15
CA PHE A 162 19.22 -3.85 -21.58
C PHE A 162 18.52 -2.75 -22.39
N PHE A 163 17.60 -2.01 -21.76
CA PHE A 163 16.89 -0.91 -22.39
C PHE A 163 17.82 0.27 -22.69
N SER A 164 17.72 0.80 -23.90
CA SER A 164 18.38 2.03 -24.33
C SER A 164 17.36 2.89 -25.06
N SER A 165 17.21 4.12 -24.60
CA SER A 165 16.28 5.08 -25.20
C SER A 165 16.79 5.55 -26.56
N ALA A 166 15.94 5.44 -27.58
CA ALA A 166 16.24 5.94 -28.92
C ALA A 166 16.10 7.48 -28.99
N LYS A 167 15.24 8.09 -28.18
CA LYS A 167 15.01 9.54 -28.19
C LYS A 167 16.04 10.32 -27.35
N THR A 168 16.44 9.79 -26.20
CA THR A 168 17.31 10.49 -25.24
C THR A 168 18.75 9.98 -25.26
N GLY A 169 19.00 8.80 -25.84
CA GLY A 169 20.31 8.13 -25.81
C GLY A 169 20.71 7.58 -24.43
N ARG A 170 19.80 7.60 -23.44
CA ARG A 170 20.07 7.12 -22.08
C ARG A 170 19.89 5.60 -21.97
N GLY A 171 20.69 4.99 -21.10
CA GLY A 171 20.76 3.53 -20.95
C GLY A 171 21.70 2.90 -22.00
N PRO A 172 21.96 1.59 -21.90
CA PRO A 172 21.60 0.70 -20.79
C PRO A 172 22.34 1.06 -19.50
N LEU A 173 21.69 0.82 -18.36
CA LEU A 173 22.27 1.07 -17.04
C LEU A 173 23.25 -0.05 -16.67
N ARG A 174 24.48 0.35 -16.32
CA ARG A 174 25.57 -0.54 -15.90
C ARG A 174 25.74 -0.49 -14.39
N GLU A 175 26.49 -1.43 -13.83
CA GLU A 175 26.83 -1.42 -12.42
C GLU A 175 27.53 -0.09 -12.06
N GLY A 176 27.15 0.52 -10.93
CA GLY A 176 27.64 1.85 -10.55
C GLY A 176 27.11 3.01 -11.41
N TRP A 177 25.99 2.84 -12.12
CA TRP A 177 25.41 3.90 -12.95
C TRP A 177 25.09 5.18 -12.14
N ARG A 178 24.61 5.04 -10.89
CA ARG A 178 24.21 6.17 -10.03
C ARG A 178 25.30 7.22 -9.85
N GLN A 179 26.58 6.84 -9.85
CA GLN A 179 27.71 7.77 -9.67
C GLN A 179 28.11 8.50 -10.95
N HIS A 180 27.77 7.95 -12.13
CA HIS A 180 28.30 8.40 -13.43
C HIS A 180 27.22 8.91 -14.38
N THR A 181 25.94 8.70 -14.04
CA THR A 181 24.82 9.15 -14.86
C THR A 181 24.49 10.61 -14.60
N LYS A 182 24.33 11.38 -15.70
CA LYS A 182 23.77 12.73 -15.71
C LYS A 182 22.81 12.86 -16.92
N PRO A 183 21.63 13.49 -16.78
CA PRO A 183 21.06 14.01 -15.54
C PRO A 183 20.68 12.89 -14.56
N ILE A 184 20.56 13.23 -13.28
CA ILE A 184 20.12 12.31 -12.23
C ILE A 184 19.26 13.06 -11.21
N MET A 185 18.19 12.41 -10.79
CA MET A 185 17.33 12.84 -9.69
C MET A 185 17.13 11.69 -8.71
N CYS A 186 16.66 11.99 -7.52
CA CYS A 186 16.25 11.03 -6.52
C CYS A 186 14.84 11.31 -6.00
N SER A 187 13.99 10.28 -6.01
CA SER A 187 12.72 10.27 -5.29
C SER A 187 12.98 9.72 -3.90
N TYR A 188 12.77 10.55 -2.89
CA TYR A 188 12.81 10.18 -1.49
C TYR A 188 11.39 9.90 -1.04
N LYS A 189 11.13 8.72 -0.47
CA LYS A 189 9.80 8.29 -0.02
C LYS A 189 9.86 7.79 1.40
N LEU A 190 9.35 8.58 2.35
CA LEU A 190 9.18 8.16 3.73
C LEU A 190 7.83 7.45 3.87
N VAL A 191 7.88 6.16 4.14
CA VAL A 191 6.70 5.28 4.20
C VAL A 191 6.51 4.84 5.65
N SER A 192 5.34 5.14 6.20
CA SER A 192 4.90 4.67 7.51
C SER A 192 3.73 3.71 7.34
N VAL A 193 3.88 2.47 7.82
CA VAL A 193 2.79 1.48 7.84
C VAL A 193 2.41 1.21 9.28
N LYS A 194 1.12 1.28 9.58
CA LYS A 194 0.55 1.02 10.90
C LYS A 194 -0.53 -0.05 10.81
N PHE A 195 -0.38 -1.10 11.61
CA PHE A 195 -1.38 -2.18 11.71
C PHE A 195 -1.57 -2.65 13.16
N GLU A 196 -2.63 -2.20 13.82
CA GLU A 196 -2.87 -2.48 15.25
C GLU A 196 -3.76 -3.72 15.48
N VAL A 197 -3.31 -4.89 15.04
CA VAL A 197 -3.96 -6.17 15.33
C VAL A 197 -3.00 -7.08 16.10
N TRP A 198 -3.44 -7.52 17.29
CA TRP A 198 -2.65 -8.35 18.19
C TRP A 198 -2.19 -9.65 17.50
N GLY A 199 -0.91 -9.99 17.65
CA GLY A 199 -0.31 -11.19 17.06
C GLY A 199 0.00 -11.10 15.55
N LEU A 200 -0.46 -10.08 14.83
CA LEU A 200 -0.27 -9.94 13.38
C LEU A 200 0.47 -8.65 12.96
N GLN A 201 0.59 -7.66 13.85
CA GLN A 201 1.23 -6.36 13.60
C GLN A 201 2.52 -6.46 12.77
N THR A 202 3.59 -7.04 13.33
CA THR A 202 4.91 -7.08 12.69
C THR A 202 4.87 -7.76 11.33
N ARG A 203 4.17 -8.90 11.22
CA ARG A 203 4.07 -9.67 9.97
C ARG A 203 3.40 -8.88 8.86
N VAL A 204 2.31 -8.17 9.16
CA VAL A 204 1.57 -7.40 8.17
C VAL A 204 2.30 -6.11 7.82
N GLU A 205 2.85 -5.38 8.79
CA GLU A 205 3.64 -4.17 8.53
C GLU A 205 4.84 -4.50 7.61
N GLN A 206 5.58 -5.57 7.90
CA GLN A 206 6.68 -6.04 7.03
C GLN A 206 6.21 -6.47 5.65
N PHE A 207 5.10 -7.19 5.56
CA PHE A 207 4.55 -7.62 4.28
C PHE A 207 4.16 -6.43 3.39
N VAL A 208 3.48 -5.43 3.95
CA VAL A 208 3.07 -4.22 3.22
C VAL A 208 4.30 -3.43 2.76
N HIS A 209 5.33 -3.29 3.60
CA HIS A 209 6.59 -2.67 3.16
C HIS A 209 7.28 -3.42 2.02
N LYS A 210 7.23 -4.77 2.03
CA LYS A 210 7.72 -5.57 0.90
C LYS A 210 6.95 -5.27 -0.38
N VAL A 211 5.61 -5.24 -0.30
CA VAL A 211 4.74 -4.91 -1.45
C VAL A 211 5.04 -3.50 -1.97
N ILE A 212 5.17 -2.51 -1.08
CA ILE A 212 5.50 -1.13 -1.46
C ILE A 212 6.87 -1.07 -2.15
N ARG A 213 7.89 -1.73 -1.60
CA ARG A 213 9.22 -1.82 -2.24
C ARG A 213 9.11 -2.37 -3.67
N ASP A 214 8.39 -3.47 -3.85
CA ASP A 214 8.24 -4.13 -5.16
C ASP A 214 7.53 -3.19 -6.16
N ILE A 215 6.43 -2.53 -5.74
CA ILE A 215 5.70 -1.56 -6.57
C ILE A 215 6.60 -0.37 -6.95
N LEU A 216 7.37 0.15 -6.00
CA LEU A 216 8.30 1.25 -6.26
C LEU A 216 9.35 0.83 -7.30
N LEU A 217 9.98 -0.34 -7.17
CA LEU A 217 10.94 -0.82 -8.16
C LEU A 217 10.32 -1.00 -9.54
N ILE A 218 9.17 -1.69 -9.63
CA ILE A 218 8.49 -1.96 -10.90
C ILE A 218 8.11 -0.65 -11.59
N GLY A 219 7.44 0.25 -10.88
CA GLY A 219 7.00 1.53 -11.44
C GLY A 219 8.15 2.40 -11.92
N HIS A 220 9.28 2.44 -11.19
CA HIS A 220 10.43 3.23 -11.60
C HIS A 220 11.21 2.59 -12.75
N ARG A 221 11.29 1.25 -12.82
CA ARG A 221 11.83 0.54 -14.00
C ARG A 221 11.04 0.88 -15.24
N GLN A 222 9.71 0.83 -15.15
CA GLN A 222 8.80 1.16 -16.24
C GLN A 222 8.89 2.64 -16.62
N ALA A 223 8.98 3.55 -15.66
CA ALA A 223 9.15 4.97 -15.96
C ALA A 223 10.39 5.23 -16.82
N PHE A 224 11.51 4.55 -16.57
CA PHE A 224 12.69 4.66 -17.40
C PHE A 224 12.55 3.91 -18.73
N ALA A 225 12.04 2.69 -18.73
CA ALA A 225 11.88 1.89 -19.95
C ALA A 225 10.85 2.47 -20.93
N TRP A 226 9.88 3.24 -20.44
CA TRP A 226 8.89 3.94 -21.27
C TRP A 226 9.30 5.38 -21.58
N VAL A 227 10.53 5.80 -21.29
CA VAL A 227 10.98 7.18 -21.50
C VAL A 227 10.75 7.64 -22.93
N ASP A 228 10.95 6.78 -23.93
CA ASP A 228 10.70 7.13 -25.33
C ASP A 228 9.23 7.44 -25.64
N GLU A 229 8.29 7.01 -24.79
CA GLU A 229 6.86 7.23 -24.99
C GLU A 229 6.42 8.58 -24.44
N TRP A 230 6.97 9.01 -23.30
CA TRP A 230 6.55 10.22 -22.60
C TRP A 230 7.54 11.37 -22.69
N CYS A 231 8.81 11.12 -23.04
CA CYS A 231 9.80 12.20 -23.13
C CYS A 231 9.40 13.18 -24.24
N GLY A 232 9.25 14.44 -23.87
CA GLY A 232 8.78 15.51 -24.74
C GLY A 232 7.28 15.80 -24.66
N MET A 233 6.49 15.03 -23.91
CA MET A 233 5.11 15.43 -23.60
C MET A 233 5.10 16.70 -22.75
N THR A 234 4.17 17.61 -23.04
CA THR A 234 3.88 18.72 -22.13
C THR A 234 3.07 18.25 -20.92
N MET A 235 3.02 19.08 -19.88
CA MET A 235 2.15 18.81 -18.73
C MET A 235 0.67 18.69 -19.14
N GLU A 236 0.20 19.48 -20.10
CA GLU A 236 -1.17 19.39 -20.61
C GLU A 236 -1.41 18.07 -21.34
N GLU A 237 -0.45 17.61 -22.16
CA GLU A 237 -0.56 16.36 -22.92
C GLU A 237 -0.59 15.15 -22.00
N VAL A 238 0.30 15.09 -21.01
CA VAL A 238 0.31 13.97 -20.06
C VAL A 238 -0.93 13.98 -19.16
N ARG A 239 -1.49 15.16 -18.84
CA ARG A 239 -2.76 15.25 -18.11
C ARG A 239 -3.95 14.82 -18.95
N ARG A 240 -3.94 15.06 -20.26
CA ARG A 240 -4.95 14.51 -21.18
C ARG A 240 -4.84 12.99 -21.24
N TYR A 241 -3.64 12.47 -21.43
CA TYR A 241 -3.38 11.03 -21.43
C TYR A 241 -3.82 10.37 -20.12
N GLU A 242 -3.49 11.00 -18.98
CA GLU A 242 -3.92 10.55 -17.65
C GLU A 242 -5.45 10.42 -17.58
N ARG A 243 -6.21 11.46 -17.96
CA ARG A 243 -7.67 11.42 -17.90
C ARG A 243 -8.26 10.31 -18.79
N GLU A 244 -7.85 10.26 -20.06
CA GLU A 244 -8.35 9.26 -21.01
C GLU A 244 -8.05 7.82 -20.53
N THR A 245 -6.85 7.60 -20.01
CA THR A 245 -6.44 6.29 -19.49
C THR A 245 -7.17 5.94 -18.19
N GLN A 246 -7.41 6.90 -17.30
CA GLN A 246 -8.17 6.71 -16.07
C GLN A 246 -9.63 6.35 -16.36
N GLU A 247 -10.26 7.04 -17.30
CA GLU A 247 -11.63 6.74 -17.76
C GLU A 247 -11.72 5.32 -18.33
N ALA A 248 -10.83 4.95 -19.24
CA ALA A 248 -10.77 3.61 -19.81
C ALA A 248 -10.49 2.52 -18.75
N THR A 249 -9.68 2.82 -17.73
CA THR A 249 -9.40 1.91 -16.62
C THR A 249 -10.62 1.72 -15.74
N ASN A 250 -11.35 2.79 -15.42
CA ASN A 250 -12.57 2.72 -14.64
C ASN A 250 -13.67 1.92 -15.37
N GLU A 251 -13.80 2.09 -16.68
CA GLU A 251 -14.70 1.29 -17.51
C GLU A 251 -14.34 -0.20 -17.49
N LEU A 252 -13.04 -0.52 -17.58
CA LEU A 252 -12.53 -1.89 -17.53
C LEU A 252 -12.82 -2.59 -16.19
N ILE A 253 -12.64 -1.87 -15.08
CA ILE A 253 -12.93 -2.39 -13.73
C ILE A 253 -14.43 -2.63 -13.57
N GLY A 254 -15.25 -1.72 -14.10
CA GLY A 254 -16.71 -1.76 -14.04
C GLY A 254 -17.27 -1.48 -12.64
N LEU A 255 -18.59 -1.57 -12.50
CA LEU A 255 -19.27 -1.38 -11.22
C LEU A 255 -18.97 -2.56 -10.28
N VAL A 256 -18.06 -2.36 -9.32
CA VAL A 256 -17.89 -3.27 -8.17
C VAL A 256 -18.98 -2.97 -7.15
N ALA A 257 -20.23 -3.33 -7.47
CA ALA A 257 -21.29 -3.32 -6.46
C ALA A 257 -20.98 -4.40 -5.41
N PRO A 258 -20.96 -4.07 -4.10
CA PRO A 258 -20.88 -5.10 -3.07
C PRO A 258 -22.14 -5.97 -3.21
N THR A 259 -21.98 -7.16 -3.78
CA THR A 259 -23.09 -8.11 -3.89
C THR A 259 -23.34 -8.66 -2.50
N ILE A 260 -24.27 -8.06 -1.77
CA ILE A 260 -24.93 -8.74 -0.65
C ILE A 260 -25.84 -9.76 -1.31
N SER A 261 -25.35 -10.97 -1.53
CA SER A 261 -26.19 -12.11 -1.84
C SER A 261 -26.96 -12.48 -0.58
N VAL A 262 -28.14 -11.87 -0.41
CA VAL A 262 -29.16 -12.43 0.49
C VAL A 262 -29.66 -13.69 -0.21
N SER A 263 -29.21 -14.86 0.26
CA SER A 263 -29.90 -16.09 -0.10
C SER A 263 -31.31 -15.99 0.47
N GLU A 264 -32.30 -15.79 -0.40
CA GLU A 264 -33.70 -16.00 -0.02
C GLU A 264 -33.83 -17.45 0.46
N VAL A 265 -33.95 -17.63 1.77
CA VAL A 265 -34.43 -18.90 2.31
C VAL A 265 -35.88 -19.00 1.85
N GLY A 266 -36.12 -19.85 0.86
CA GLY A 266 -37.45 -20.10 0.33
C GLY A 266 -38.43 -20.38 1.47
N GLN A 267 -39.47 -19.56 1.56
CA GLN A 267 -40.58 -19.78 2.48
C GLN A 267 -41.24 -21.13 2.13
N PRO A 268 -41.38 -22.07 3.08
CA PRO A 268 -42.24 -23.21 2.87
C PRO A 268 -43.70 -22.75 2.89
N THR A 269 -44.45 -23.19 1.88
CA THR A 269 -45.89 -22.98 1.76
C THR A 269 -46.61 -23.56 2.97
N THR A 270 -47.43 -22.72 3.60
CA THR A 270 -48.25 -23.06 4.75
C THR A 270 -49.51 -23.82 4.32
N THR A 271 -49.69 -25.04 4.82
CA THR A 271 -51.01 -25.63 5.04
C THR A 271 -51.11 -26.15 6.47
N HIS A 272 -51.87 -25.38 7.25
CA HIS A 272 -52.69 -25.70 8.42
C HIS A 272 -52.17 -26.51 9.63
N SER A 273 -52.58 -25.95 10.77
CA SER A 273 -52.86 -26.53 12.10
C SER A 273 -51.70 -26.72 13.09
N ALA A 274 -51.69 -25.82 14.07
CA ALA A 274 -50.98 -25.97 15.34
C ALA A 274 -51.56 -27.13 16.17
N PRO A 275 -50.79 -27.66 17.14
CA PRO A 275 -50.87 -27.09 18.48
C PRO A 275 -49.51 -26.76 19.09
N ALA A 276 -49.57 -25.87 20.09
CA ALA A 276 -48.45 -25.42 20.90
C ALA A 276 -47.73 -26.60 21.59
N SER A 277 -46.40 -26.61 21.54
CA SER A 277 -45.53 -27.31 22.49
C SER A 277 -44.11 -26.76 22.35
N ALA A 278 -43.64 -26.00 23.34
CA ALA A 278 -42.23 -25.62 23.46
C ALA A 278 -41.39 -26.85 23.87
N PRO A 279 -40.18 -27.06 23.32
CA PRO A 279 -39.19 -27.92 23.93
C PRO A 279 -38.07 -27.11 24.59
N SER A 280 -37.77 -27.50 25.82
CA SER A 280 -36.78 -26.96 26.75
C SER A 280 -35.34 -27.09 26.26
N THR A 281 -34.51 -26.12 26.63
CA THR A 281 -33.04 -26.16 26.52
C THR A 281 -32.46 -27.33 27.34
N PRO A 282 -31.60 -28.21 26.78
CA PRO A 282 -30.80 -29.11 27.59
C PRO A 282 -29.53 -28.39 28.07
N LEU A 283 -29.36 -28.29 29.39
CA LEU A 283 -28.08 -28.06 30.05
C LEU A 283 -27.26 -29.34 29.96
N SER A 284 -26.14 -29.32 29.24
CA SER A 284 -25.11 -30.36 29.31
C SER A 284 -23.73 -29.72 29.19
N ASP A 285 -22.97 -29.77 30.28
CA ASP A 285 -21.61 -29.24 30.45
C ASP A 285 -20.54 -30.26 30.01
N GLU A 286 -20.59 -30.75 28.77
CA GLU A 286 -19.46 -31.53 28.22
C GLU A 286 -19.15 -31.16 26.76
N ALA A 287 -17.86 -30.95 26.49
CA ALA A 287 -17.34 -30.59 25.18
C ALA A 287 -17.12 -31.84 24.29
N PRO A 288 -17.34 -31.76 22.96
CA PRO A 288 -17.19 -32.89 22.06
C PRO A 288 -15.73 -33.36 21.86
N ASP A 289 -15.54 -34.68 21.79
CA ASP A 289 -14.28 -35.44 21.85
C ASP A 289 -13.24 -35.22 20.72
N PHE A 290 -13.43 -34.26 19.82
CA PHE A 290 -12.50 -34.02 18.70
C PHE A 290 -11.39 -32.98 18.99
N LEU A 291 -11.27 -32.51 20.25
CA LEU A 291 -10.29 -31.50 20.66
C LEU A 291 -9.34 -31.96 21.79
N ALA A 292 -9.07 -33.25 21.94
CA ALA A 292 -8.07 -33.70 22.91
C ALA A 292 -6.63 -33.44 22.41
N PRO A 293 -5.81 -32.61 23.09
CA PRO A 293 -4.41 -32.42 22.74
C PRO A 293 -3.55 -33.62 23.20
N PRO A 294 -2.43 -33.94 22.52
CA PRO A 294 -1.58 -35.08 22.87
C PRO A 294 -0.88 -34.87 24.22
N LYS A 295 -1.09 -35.80 25.16
CA LYS A 295 -0.38 -35.84 26.45
C LYS A 295 0.89 -36.69 26.30
N THR A 296 2.06 -36.05 26.27
CA THR A 296 3.27 -36.41 27.05
C THR A 296 4.49 -35.57 26.64
N ARG A 297 4.89 -34.62 27.49
CA ARG A 297 6.28 -34.17 27.60
C ARG A 297 6.55 -33.74 29.04
N PRO A 298 7.67 -34.15 29.67
CA PRO A 298 7.91 -33.89 31.08
C PRO A 298 8.30 -32.42 31.34
N ARG A 299 7.74 -31.89 32.45
CA ARG A 299 7.91 -30.53 32.98
C ARG A 299 9.38 -30.27 33.36
N LYS A 300 10.00 -29.20 32.83
CA LYS A 300 11.18 -28.57 33.44
C LYS A 300 10.72 -27.40 34.31
N LYS A 301 11.17 -27.40 35.57
CA LYS A 301 10.98 -26.31 36.54
C LYS A 301 11.98 -25.20 36.27
N SER A 302 11.52 -23.94 36.29
CA SER A 302 12.28 -22.79 36.79
C SER A 302 11.43 -21.52 36.63
N ALA A 303 10.82 -21.08 37.72
CA ALA A 303 10.45 -19.69 37.91
C ALA A 303 11.41 -19.10 38.97
N PRO A 304 11.80 -17.83 38.86
CA PRO A 304 12.03 -17.00 40.03
C PRO A 304 10.73 -16.22 40.34
N GLU A 305 10.26 -16.38 41.57
CA GLU A 305 9.29 -15.49 42.21
C GLU A 305 9.89 -14.10 42.33
N THR A 306 9.14 -13.07 41.92
CA THR A 306 9.04 -11.76 42.58
C THR A 306 8.21 -10.82 41.71
N LEU A 307 7.06 -10.38 42.21
CA LEU A 307 6.53 -9.01 42.13
C LEU A 307 5.10 -9.01 42.68
N THR A 308 5.01 -9.07 44.01
CA THR A 308 3.82 -8.63 44.75
C THR A 308 3.70 -7.11 44.64
N LEU A 309 2.60 -6.65 44.05
CA LEU A 309 2.11 -5.27 44.07
C LEU A 309 1.91 -4.78 45.52
N PRO A 310 2.29 -3.54 45.86
CA PRO A 310 1.61 -2.84 46.94
C PRO A 310 1.05 -1.46 46.52
N ALA A 311 -0.18 -1.25 46.99
CA ALA A 311 -0.71 0.00 47.53
C ALA A 311 -1.11 1.14 46.58
N LEU A 312 -2.36 1.08 46.09
CA LEU A 312 -3.22 2.27 45.94
C LEU A 312 -4.42 2.13 46.88
N ARG A 313 -4.23 2.48 48.15
CA ARG A 313 -5.32 2.81 49.06
C ARG A 313 -4.72 3.55 50.25
N GLU A 314 -5.00 4.84 50.32
CA GLU A 314 -5.09 5.72 51.50
C GLU A 314 -4.66 7.14 51.12
N ARG A 315 -5.62 7.93 50.64
CA ARG A 315 -5.67 9.39 50.85
C ARG A 315 -7.13 9.84 50.81
N ALA A 316 -7.82 9.53 51.90
CA ALA A 316 -9.05 10.20 52.30
C ALA A 316 -9.08 10.14 53.84
N GLY A 317 -8.70 11.26 54.49
CA GLY A 317 -8.90 11.48 55.92
C GLY A 317 -7.71 12.14 56.63
N ALA A 318 -7.93 13.39 57.05
CA ALA A 318 -7.17 14.21 58.01
C ALA A 318 -5.77 14.68 57.54
N GLU A 319 -5.41 15.96 57.56
CA GLU A 319 -5.91 17.16 58.27
C GLU A 319 -6.09 18.36 57.33
#